data_AF-A0A925C9S0-F1
#
_entry.id   AF-A0A925C9S0-F1
#
_cell.length_a   1.000
_cell.length_b   1.000
_cell.length_c   1.000
_cell.angle_alpha   90.00
_cell.angle_beta   90.00
_cell.angle_gamma   90.00
#
_symmetry.space_group_name_H-M   'P 1'
#
loop_
_entity.id
_entity.type
_entity.pdbx_description
1 polymer ?
#
loop_
_entity_poly.entity_id
_entity_poly.type
_entity_poly.pdbx_seq_one_letter_code
_entity_poly.pdbx_strand_id
1 'polypeptide(L)'
;RLMDVAAASRRAADAARGAGGRGGGGTLVVSHDAYGWLCKRYGFTALPITGLSAGEPTPRSLERAIAAVKAAKAPAVFVEPQLSPASAKAVAKATGAKVLTLDPLGNGDWFAMMEANLAAIREGLGVREPAPAVQEK
;
A
#
# COMPACT_ATOMS: atom_id res chain seq x y z
N ARG A 1 19.44 -9.73 -9.44
CA ARG A 1 20.01 -8.99 -10.60
C ARG A 1 19.01 -7.89 -11.03
N LEU A 2 19.44 -6.85 -11.76
CA LEU A 2 18.58 -5.73 -12.21
C LEU A 2 17.30 -6.17 -12.97
N MET A 3 17.28 -7.39 -13.51
CA MET A 3 16.13 -7.97 -14.20
C MET A 3 14.98 -8.44 -13.28
N ASP A 4 15.23 -8.61 -11.97
CA ASP A 4 14.20 -9.10 -11.02
C ASP A 4 13.20 -8.01 -10.61
N VAL A 5 13.61 -6.73 -10.60
CA VAL A 5 12.74 -5.60 -10.22
C VAL A 5 11.68 -5.38 -11.27
N ALA A 6 12.09 -5.30 -12.54
CA ALA A 6 11.15 -5.06 -13.62
C ALA A 6 10.17 -6.24 -13.78
N ALA A 7 10.59 -7.48 -13.47
CA ALA A 7 9.71 -8.64 -13.44
C ALA A 7 8.74 -8.63 -12.24
N ALA A 8 9.19 -8.26 -11.04
CA ALA A 8 8.33 -8.07 -9.88
C ALA A 8 7.34 -6.92 -10.07
N SER A 9 7.79 -5.79 -10.65
CA SER A 9 6.96 -4.64 -11.01
C SER A 9 5.99 -4.94 -12.13
N ARG A 10 6.36 -5.76 -13.12
CA ARG A 10 5.44 -6.25 -14.17
C ARG A 10 4.40 -7.20 -13.60
N ARG A 11 4.81 -8.17 -12.76
CA ARG A 11 3.86 -9.08 -12.08
C ARG A 11 2.91 -8.34 -11.14
N ALA A 12 3.38 -7.30 -10.45
CA ALA A 12 2.51 -6.44 -9.63
C ALA A 12 1.53 -5.63 -10.49
N ALA A 13 1.99 -5.08 -11.62
CA ALA A 13 1.13 -4.37 -12.58
C ALA A 13 0.14 -5.29 -13.30
N ASP A 14 0.52 -6.54 -13.57
CA ASP A 14 -0.34 -7.55 -14.19
C ASP A 14 -1.33 -8.15 -13.18
N ALA A 15 -0.95 -8.32 -11.92
CA ALA A 15 -1.84 -8.70 -10.82
C ALA A 15 -2.92 -7.62 -10.57
N ALA A 16 -2.55 -6.34 -10.62
CA ALA A 16 -3.48 -5.21 -10.52
C ALA A 16 -4.47 -5.15 -11.70
N ARG A 17 -4.14 -5.75 -12.86
CA ARG A 17 -5.03 -5.82 -14.03
C ARG A 17 -5.97 -7.04 -14.02
N GLY A 18 -5.63 -8.11 -13.31
CA GLY A 18 -6.39 -9.38 -13.31
C GLY A 18 -7.51 -9.48 -12.26
N ALA A 19 -7.48 -8.67 -11.20
CA ALA A 19 -8.41 -8.78 -10.06
C ALA A 19 -9.75 -8.02 -10.25
N GLY A 20 -10.32 -8.06 -11.46
CA GLY A 20 -11.58 -7.41 -11.82
C GLY A 20 -12.82 -8.10 -11.24
N GLY A 21 -12.97 -8.10 -9.91
CA GLY A 21 -14.26 -8.25 -9.22
C GLY A 21 -14.88 -6.89 -8.95
N ARG A 22 -16.21 -6.80 -8.83
CA ARG A 22 -17.00 -5.55 -8.64
C ARG A 22 -16.40 -4.65 -7.53
N GLY A 23 -15.59 -3.67 -7.93
CA GLY A 23 -14.83 -2.77 -7.06
C GLY A 23 -13.34 -2.84 -7.38
N GLY A 24 -12.90 -2.08 -8.39
CA GLY A 24 -11.57 -2.16 -9.00
C GLY A 24 -10.41 -2.33 -8.02
N GLY A 25 -9.71 -3.46 -8.14
CA GLY A 25 -8.59 -3.84 -7.28
C GLY A 25 -7.45 -2.83 -7.33
N GLY A 26 -7.27 -2.09 -6.24
CA GLY A 26 -6.14 -1.20 -6.03
C GLY A 26 -4.89 -1.92 -5.52
N THR A 27 -3.73 -1.28 -5.67
CA THR A 27 -2.45 -1.76 -5.13
C THR A 27 -2.14 -1.06 -3.82
N LEU A 28 -2.05 -1.80 -2.72
CA LEU A 28 -1.52 -1.32 -1.45
C LEU A 28 0.00 -1.38 -1.48
N VAL A 29 0.65 -0.22 -1.60
CA VAL A 29 2.11 -0.15 -1.47
C VAL A 29 2.48 -0.01 0.00
N VAL A 30 3.09 -1.04 0.57
CA VAL A 30 3.33 -1.15 2.02
C VAL A 30 4.81 -1.32 2.33
N SER A 31 5.21 -0.94 3.55
CA SER A 31 6.59 -1.03 4.00
C SER A 31 7.07 -2.45 4.32
N HIS A 32 6.14 -3.33 4.71
CA HIS A 32 6.38 -4.75 5.01
C HIS A 32 5.19 -5.60 4.55
N ASP A 33 5.38 -6.92 4.47
CA ASP A 33 4.38 -7.87 3.97
C ASP A 33 3.47 -8.44 5.08
N ALA A 34 2.67 -7.61 5.75
CA ALA A 34 1.63 -8.11 6.70
C ALA A 34 0.21 -8.12 6.12
N TYR A 35 -0.02 -7.43 5.00
CA TYR A 35 -1.37 -7.18 4.50
C TYR A 35 -1.82 -8.17 3.42
N GLY A 36 -1.03 -9.22 3.13
CA GLY A 36 -1.32 -10.19 2.08
C GLY A 36 -2.67 -10.90 2.22
N TRP A 37 -3.03 -11.35 3.44
CA TRP A 37 -4.33 -11.98 3.70
C TRP A 37 -5.50 -11.01 3.53
N LEU A 38 -5.37 -9.79 4.04
CA LEU A 38 -6.37 -8.74 3.88
C LEU A 38 -6.59 -8.42 2.40
N CYS A 39 -5.51 -8.23 1.66
CA CYS A 39 -5.57 -7.95 0.23
C CYS A 39 -6.23 -9.10 -0.55
N LYS A 40 -5.84 -10.35 -0.26
CA LYS A 40 -6.46 -11.54 -0.86
C LYS A 40 -7.96 -11.64 -0.56
N ARG A 41 -8.38 -11.33 0.68
CA ARG A 41 -9.79 -11.44 1.10
C ARG A 41 -10.70 -10.41 0.42
N TYR A 42 -10.17 -9.21 0.16
CA TYR A 42 -10.94 -8.06 -0.33
C TYR A 42 -10.61 -7.65 -1.78
N GLY A 43 -9.77 -8.41 -2.49
CA GLY A 43 -9.49 -8.19 -3.91
C GLY A 43 -8.46 -7.10 -4.22
N PHE A 44 -7.60 -6.76 -3.26
CA PHE A 44 -6.47 -5.85 -3.46
C PHE A 44 -5.19 -6.61 -3.79
N THR A 45 -4.17 -5.89 -4.28
CA THR A 45 -2.80 -6.41 -4.41
C THR A 45 -1.91 -5.75 -3.35
N ALA A 46 -1.24 -6.56 -2.52
CA ALA A 46 -0.19 -6.05 -1.64
C ALA A 46 1.13 -5.94 -2.43
N LEU A 47 1.77 -4.78 -2.37
CA LEU A 47 3.11 -4.55 -2.92
C LEU A 47 4.06 -4.10 -1.79
N PRO A 48 4.73 -5.04 -1.11
CA PRO A 48 5.75 -4.69 -0.13
C PRO A 48 6.99 -4.13 -0.83
N ILE A 49 7.45 -2.96 -0.38
CA ILE A 49 8.67 -2.32 -0.89
C ILE A 49 9.70 -2.19 0.22
N THR A 50 10.81 -2.91 0.06
CA THR A 50 11.98 -2.77 0.91
C THR A 50 12.53 -1.35 0.84
N GLY A 51 12.75 -0.74 2.01
CA GLY A 51 13.33 0.61 2.13
C GLY A 51 12.31 1.73 2.35
N LEU A 52 11.02 1.43 2.54
CA LEU A 52 10.03 2.45 2.93
C LEU A 52 10.03 2.78 4.43
N SER A 53 10.45 1.85 5.29
CA SER A 53 10.43 2.01 6.76
C SER A 53 11.69 1.53 7.49
N ALA A 54 12.64 0.90 6.78
CA ALA A 54 13.85 0.34 7.39
C ALA A 54 15.04 1.31 7.26
N GLY A 55 15.50 1.85 8.40
CA GLY A 55 16.75 2.62 8.52
C GLY A 55 16.91 3.79 7.54
N GLU A 56 18.15 4.29 7.43
CA GLU A 56 18.53 5.22 6.36
C GLU A 56 18.57 4.45 5.03
N PRO A 57 17.78 4.82 4.02
CA PRO A 57 17.71 4.07 2.78
C PRO A 57 19.00 4.29 1.98
N THR A 58 19.62 3.21 1.50
CA THR A 58 20.68 3.35 0.49
C THR A 58 20.12 4.03 -0.77
N PRO A 59 20.91 4.82 -1.51
CA PRO A 59 20.45 5.46 -2.76
C PRO A 59 19.78 4.47 -3.72
N ARG A 60 20.37 3.28 -3.86
CA ARG A 60 19.84 2.20 -4.70
C ARG A 60 18.50 1.65 -4.21
N SER A 61 18.30 1.52 -2.90
CA SER A 61 17.01 1.08 -2.36
C SER A 61 15.92 2.13 -2.57
N LEU A 62 16.27 3.42 -2.43
CA LEU A 62 15.35 4.53 -2.66
C LEU A 62 14.93 4.61 -4.13
N GLU A 63 15.86 4.49 -5.07
CA GLU A 63 15.56 4.45 -6.51
C GLU A 63 14.61 3.31 -6.88
N ARG A 64 14.84 2.11 -6.32
CA ARG A 64 13.97 0.95 -6.54
C ARG A 64 12.57 1.20 -5.99
N ALA A 65 12.45 1.82 -4.82
CA ALA A 65 11.17 2.16 -4.22
C ALA A 65 10.41 3.19 -5.09
N ILE A 66 11.07 4.24 -5.54
CA ILE A 66 10.51 5.25 -6.44
C ILE A 66 10.02 4.62 -7.74
N ALA A 67 10.83 3.74 -8.36
CA ALA A 67 10.47 3.06 -9.59
C ALA A 67 9.24 2.16 -9.42
N ALA A 68 9.18 1.40 -8.32
CA ALA A 68 8.06 0.53 -8.00
C ALA A 68 6.75 1.31 -7.78
N VAL A 69 6.79 2.41 -7.01
CA VAL A 69 5.63 3.28 -6.77
C VAL A 69 5.11 3.90 -8.07
N LYS A 70 6.02 4.42 -8.92
CA LYS A 70 5.65 4.98 -10.24
C LYS A 70 5.04 3.91 -11.16
N ALA A 71 5.63 2.72 -11.20
CA ALA A 71 5.13 1.62 -12.04
C ALA A 71 3.74 1.14 -11.61
N ALA A 72 3.49 1.09 -10.29
CA ALA A 72 2.18 0.74 -9.74
C ALA A 72 1.14 1.85 -9.91
N LYS A 73 1.54 3.07 -10.32
CA LYS A 73 0.72 4.29 -10.30
C LYS A 73 0.02 4.47 -8.96
N ALA A 74 0.72 4.14 -7.88
CA ALA A 74 0.13 4.09 -6.56
C ALA A 74 -0.15 5.52 -6.05
N PRO A 75 -1.40 5.86 -5.73
CA PRO A 75 -1.77 7.16 -5.16
C PRO A 75 -1.19 7.40 -3.75
N ALA A 76 -0.89 6.33 -3.02
CA ALA A 76 -0.35 6.39 -1.66
C ALA A 76 0.67 5.27 -1.40
N VAL A 77 1.58 5.53 -0.47
CA VAL A 77 2.44 4.56 0.20
C VAL A 77 2.06 4.50 1.67
N PHE A 78 2.03 3.30 2.23
CA PHE A 78 1.64 3.04 3.61
C PHE A 78 2.87 2.68 4.46
N VAL A 79 3.01 3.36 5.60
CA VAL A 79 4.06 3.13 6.59
C VAL A 79 3.47 2.70 7.93
N GLU A 80 4.30 2.07 8.75
CA GLU A 80 3.95 1.76 10.14
C GLU A 80 4.27 2.94 11.06
N PRO A 81 3.45 3.16 12.10
CA PRO A 81 3.75 4.18 13.10
C PRO A 81 4.95 3.82 13.98
N GLN A 82 5.33 2.54 14.05
CA GLN A 82 6.48 2.09 14.86
C GLN A 82 7.84 2.33 14.21
N LEU A 83 7.87 2.76 12.95
CA LEU A 83 9.10 2.94 12.18
C LEU A 83 9.22 4.37 11.63
N SER A 84 10.45 4.76 11.29
CA SER A 84 10.72 6.09 10.73
C SER A 84 10.06 6.26 9.35
N PRO A 85 9.31 7.36 9.10
CA PRO A 85 8.71 7.62 7.80
C PRO A 85 9.65 8.35 6.82
N ALA A 86 10.93 8.56 7.18
CA ALA A 86 11.85 9.39 6.39
C ALA A 86 11.97 8.91 4.94
N SER A 87 12.16 7.61 4.74
CA SER A 87 12.29 7.03 3.40
C SER A 87 10.99 7.14 2.60
N ALA A 88 9.84 6.87 3.22
CA ALA A 88 8.55 7.02 2.57
C ALA A 88 8.27 8.48 2.17
N LYS A 89 8.66 9.46 2.99
CA LYS A 89 8.57 10.89 2.65
C LYS A 89 9.44 11.25 1.44
N ALA A 90 10.65 10.70 1.36
CA ALA A 90 11.52 10.89 0.19
C ALA A 90 10.91 10.28 -1.08
N VAL A 91 10.35 9.08 -0.98
CA VAL A 91 9.64 8.42 -2.10
C VAL A 91 8.41 9.24 -2.51
N ALA A 92 7.58 9.67 -1.56
CA ALA A 92 6.41 10.51 -1.81
C ALA A 92 6.78 11.80 -2.55
N LYS A 93 7.83 12.50 -2.10
CA LYS A 93 8.34 13.71 -2.76
C LYS A 93 8.73 13.48 -4.22
N ALA A 94 9.30 12.32 -4.54
CA ALA A 94 9.76 11.98 -5.90
C ALA A 94 8.67 11.40 -6.83
N THR A 95 7.53 10.99 -6.26
CA THR A 95 6.47 10.25 -6.98
C THR A 95 5.13 10.97 -7.01
N GLY A 96 4.90 11.90 -6.08
CA GLY A 96 3.60 12.53 -5.86
C GLY A 96 2.63 11.68 -5.04
N ALA A 97 3.04 10.49 -4.59
CA ALA A 97 2.20 9.65 -3.73
C ALA A 97 2.03 10.28 -2.34
N LYS A 98 0.87 10.06 -1.73
CA LYS A 98 0.64 10.39 -0.31
C LYS A 98 1.40 9.42 0.60
N VAL A 99 1.77 9.86 1.80
CA VAL A 99 2.22 8.96 2.87
C VAL A 99 1.06 8.79 3.84
N LEU A 100 0.59 7.56 3.99
CA LEU A 100 -0.47 7.18 4.92
C LEU A 100 0.07 6.13 5.90
N THR A 101 -0.67 5.91 6.98
CA THR A 101 -0.27 4.98 8.04
C THR A 101 -1.15 3.74 8.03
N LEU A 102 -0.54 2.56 8.17
CA LEU A 102 -1.22 1.33 8.55
C LEU A 102 -0.51 0.73 9.75
N ASP A 103 -1.26 0.51 10.82
CA ASP A 103 -0.75 -0.01 12.09
C ASP A 103 -1.05 -1.51 12.21
N PRO A 104 -0.03 -2.37 12.22
CA PRO A 104 -0.21 -3.80 12.42
C PRO A 104 -0.28 -4.21 13.89
N LEU A 105 0.08 -3.33 14.85
CA LEU A 105 0.20 -3.67 16.27
C LEU A 105 -0.86 -2.97 17.14
N GLY A 106 -1.19 -1.71 16.82
CA GLY A 106 -2.13 -0.91 17.59
C GLY A 106 -1.60 -0.54 18.98
N ASN A 107 -2.53 -0.16 19.86
CA ASN A 107 -2.24 0.32 21.21
C ASN A 107 -3.10 -0.35 22.30
N GLY A 108 -3.74 -1.48 21.99
CA GLY A 108 -4.65 -2.20 22.89
C GLY A 108 -6.14 -2.08 22.53
N ASP A 109 -6.52 -1.13 21.68
CA ASP A 109 -7.86 -1.09 21.07
C ASP A 109 -7.80 -1.57 19.62
N TRP A 110 -8.17 -2.85 19.43
CA TRP A 110 -8.11 -3.49 18.11
C TRP A 110 -9.13 -2.90 17.13
N PHE A 111 -10.34 -2.57 17.58
CA PHE A 111 -11.39 -2.07 16.69
C PHE A 111 -11.06 -0.66 16.20
N ALA A 112 -10.66 0.22 17.12
CA ALA A 112 -10.24 1.57 16.74
C ALA A 112 -9.05 1.56 15.77
N MET A 113 -8.06 0.68 16.01
CA MET A 113 -6.93 0.48 15.11
C MET A 113 -7.39 0.03 13.71
N MET A 114 -8.26 -0.97 13.62
CA MET A 114 -8.74 -1.49 12.34
C MET A 114 -9.62 -0.49 11.59
N GLU A 115 -10.43 0.32 12.29
CA GLU A 115 -11.19 1.42 11.71
C GLU A 115 -10.27 2.50 11.12
N ALA A 116 -9.21 2.89 11.84
CA ALA A 116 -8.21 3.81 11.34
C ALA A 116 -7.47 3.25 10.11
N ASN A 117 -7.08 1.97 10.14
CA ASN A 117 -6.47 1.30 8.99
C ASN A 117 -7.41 1.27 7.78
N LEU A 118 -8.69 0.98 7.98
CA LEU A 118 -9.68 0.99 6.91
C LEU A 118 -9.84 2.40 6.30
N ALA A 119 -9.90 3.43 7.14
CA ALA A 119 -9.99 4.82 6.67
C ALA A 119 -8.76 5.19 5.82
N ALA A 120 -7.55 4.82 6.26
CA ALA A 120 -6.32 5.03 5.50
C ALA A 120 -6.33 4.27 4.16
N ILE A 121 -6.78 3.02 4.13
CA ILE A 121 -6.89 2.23 2.89
C ILE A 121 -7.87 2.89 1.92
N ARG A 122 -9.04 3.33 2.41
CA ARG A 122 -10.06 4.00 1.58
C ARG A 122 -9.52 5.29 0.97
N GLU A 123 -8.87 6.12 1.79
CA GLU A 123 -8.23 7.34 1.30
C GLU A 123 -7.15 7.02 0.26
N GLY A 124 -6.26 6.09 0.61
CA GLY A 124 -5.13 5.73 -0.24
C GLY A 124 -5.57 5.17 -1.57
N LEU A 125 -6.57 4.29 -1.61
CA LEU A 125 -7.07 3.71 -2.85
C LEU A 125 -8.09 4.59 -3.59
N GLY A 126 -8.49 5.72 -3.02
CA GLY A 126 -9.55 6.57 -3.58
C GLY A 126 -10.93 5.89 -3.63
N VAL A 127 -11.16 4.89 -2.78
CA VAL A 127 -12.42 4.15 -2.72
C VAL A 127 -13.42 4.95 -1.90
N ARG A 128 -14.44 5.51 -2.58
CA ARG A 128 -15.62 6.07 -1.91
C ARG A 128 -16.45 4.93 -1.30
N GLU A 129 -17.13 5.21 -0.19
CA GLU A 129 -17.99 4.22 0.45
C GLU A 129 -18.97 3.64 -0.59
N PRO A 130 -19.21 2.32 -0.63
CA PRO A 130 -20.42 1.84 -1.25
C PRO A 130 -21.58 2.51 -0.51
N ALA A 131 -22.60 2.97 -1.25
CA ALA A 131 -23.84 3.44 -0.65
C ALA A 131 -24.29 2.41 0.40
N PRO A 132 -24.77 2.85 1.58
CA PRO A 132 -25.19 1.92 2.62
C PRO A 132 -26.15 0.90 2.01
N ALA A 133 -25.90 -0.38 2.28
CA ALA A 133 -26.79 -1.44 1.82
C ALA A 133 -28.20 -1.07 2.29
N VAL A 134 -29.10 -0.83 1.33
CA VAL A 134 -30.52 -0.69 1.64
C VAL A 134 -30.89 -1.96 2.37
N GLN A 135 -31.21 -1.85 3.65
CA GLN A 135 -31.74 -2.99 4.39
C GLN A 135 -33.10 -3.28 3.77
N GLU A 136 -33.16 -4.32 2.94
CA GLU A 136 -34.43 -4.87 2.51
C GLU A 136 -35.18 -5.34 3.76
N LYS A 137 -36.36 -4.77 3.96
CA LYS A 137 -37.30 -5.11 5.03
C LYS A 137 -37.93 -6.47 4.77
#